data_AF-A0A090ANI2-F1
#
_entry.id   AF-A0A090ANI2-F1
#
_cell.length_a   1.000
_cell.length_b   1.000
_cell.length_c   1.000
_cell.angle_alpha   90.00
_cell.angle_beta   90.00
_cell.angle_gamma   90.00
#
_symmetry.space_group_name_H-M   'P 1'
#
loop_
_entity.id
_entity.type
_entity.pdbx_description
1 polymer ?
#
loop_
_entity_poly.entity_id
_entity_poly.type
_entity_poly.pdbx_seq_one_letter_code
_entity_poly.pdbx_strand_id
1 'polypeptide(L)' 'MLDQKTNINITVEELLNALEPLVRRVVREELTEIVQQLSNVVYLTEASPLHQDMQDILTRKKVQNLKFITHEEVWSD' A
#
# COMPACT_ATOMS: atom_id res chain seq x y z
N MET A 1 -49.94 -1.48 27.88
CA MET A 1 -49.93 -1.91 26.46
C MET A 1 -48.70 -2.79 26.31
N LEU A 2 -48.87 -4.04 25.87
CA LEU A 2 -47.78 -5.02 25.84
C LEU A 2 -46.91 -4.77 24.60
N ASP A 3 -45.63 -4.47 24.83
CA ASP A 3 -44.60 -4.42 23.79
C ASP A 3 -44.52 -5.77 23.07
N GLN A 4 -45.01 -5.80 21.84
CA GLN A 4 -44.86 -6.96 20.97
C GLN A 4 -43.39 -7.05 20.56
N LYS A 5 -42.68 -8.03 21.11
CA LYS A 5 -41.37 -8.47 20.60
C LYS A 5 -41.56 -9.03 19.20
N THR A 6 -41.25 -8.24 18.19
CA THR A 6 -41.25 -8.68 16.79
C THR A 6 -40.05 -9.59 16.57
N ASN A 7 -40.29 -10.90 16.42
CA ASN A 7 -39.27 -11.83 15.96
C ASN A 7 -39.08 -11.62 14.45
N ILE A 8 -37.97 -10.98 14.08
CA ILE A 8 -37.60 -10.79 12.68
C ILE A 8 -36.90 -12.07 12.21
N ASN A 9 -37.60 -12.91 11.43
CA ASN A 9 -36.97 -14.02 10.72
C ASN A 9 -36.34 -13.47 9.43
N ILE A 10 -35.05 -13.16 9.48
CA ILE A 10 -34.26 -12.75 8.31
C ILE A 10 -33.65 -14.02 7.71
N THR A 11 -33.81 -14.22 6.41
CA THR A 11 -33.13 -15.31 5.71
C THR A 11 -31.64 -15.02 5.59
N VAL A 12 -30.82 -16.07 5.45
CA VAL A 12 -29.37 -15.90 5.26
C VAL A 12 -29.07 -15.05 4.02
N GLU A 13 -29.86 -15.20 2.94
CA GLU A 13 -29.71 -14.43 1.71
C GLU A 13 -30.00 -12.93 1.91
N GLU A 14 -31.08 -12.59 2.63
CA GLU A 14 -31.39 -11.20 2.98
C GLU A 14 -30.32 -10.57 3.87
N LEU A 15 -29.78 -11.35 4.80
CA LEU A 15 -28.67 -10.92 5.65
C LEU A 15 -27.42 -10.63 4.81
N LEU A 16 -27.04 -11.52 3.89
CA LEU A 16 -25.89 -11.34 3.02
C LEU A 16 -26.07 -10.12 2.12
N ASN A 17 -27.25 -9.94 1.52
CA ASN A 17 -27.57 -8.78 0.70
C ASN A 17 -27.50 -7.46 1.49
N ALA A 18 -27.94 -7.46 2.75
CA ALA A 18 -27.87 -6.30 3.62
C ALA A 18 -26.42 -5.98 4.06
N LEU A 19 -25.57 -7.00 4.22
CA LEU A 19 -24.18 -6.84 4.66
C LEU A 19 -23.21 -6.55 3.51
N GLU A 20 -23.53 -6.95 2.28
CA GLU A 20 -22.67 -6.76 1.10
C GLU A 20 -22.13 -5.32 0.94
N PRO A 21 -22.93 -4.25 1.10
CA PRO A 21 -22.42 -2.87 1.00
C PRO A 21 -21.42 -2.52 2.12
N LEU A 22 -21.65 -3.04 3.33
CA LEU A 22 -20.76 -2.82 4.48
C LEU A 22 -19.45 -3.56 4.29
N VAL A 23 -19.50 -4.84 3.92
CA VAL A 23 -18.29 -5.64 3.64
C VAL A 23 -17.48 -5.01 2.52
N ARG A 24 -18.12 -4.61 1.42
CA ARG A 24 -17.46 -3.95 0.29
C ARG A 24 -16.79 -2.64 0.69
N ARG A 25 -17.43 -1.86 1.56
CA ARG A 25 -16.87 -0.61 2.08
C ARG A 25 -15.62 -0.88 2.92
N VAL A 26 -15.71 -1.78 3.89
CA VAL A 26 -14.58 -2.14 4.76
C VAL A 26 -13.41 -2.66 3.93
N VAL A 27 -13.64 -3.64 3.04
CA VAL A 27 -12.58 -4.18 2.18
C VAL A 27 -11.93 -3.10 1.32
N ARG A 28 -12.72 -2.14 0.80
CA ARG A 28 -12.17 -1.03 0.01
C ARG A 28 -11.30 -0.11 0.85
N GLU A 29 -11.73 0.23 2.06
CA GLU A 29 -10.98 1.09 2.99
C GLU A 29 -9.63 0.44 3.32
N GLU A 30 -9.62 -0.83 3.74
CA GLU A 30 -8.41 -1.59 4.05
C GLU A 30 -7.44 -1.69 2.86
N LEU A 31 -7.95 -2.02 1.66
CA LEU A 31 -7.12 -2.08 0.45
C LEU A 31 -6.55 -0.72 0.08
N THR A 32 -7.29 0.37 0.31
CA THR A 32 -6.82 1.73 0.04
C THR A 32 -5.67 2.09 0.98
N GLU A 33 -5.78 1.76 2.26
CA GLU A 33 -4.71 1.98 3.24
C GLU A 33 -3.46 1.17 2.89
N ILE A 34 -3.62 -0.10 2.52
CA ILE A 34 -2.50 -0.96 2.07
C ILE A 34 -1.81 -0.33 0.84
N VAL A 35 -2.58 0.11 -0.16
CA VAL A 35 -2.01 0.74 -1.37
C VAL A 35 -1.30 2.04 -1.05
N GLN A 36 -1.83 2.87 -0.14
CA GLN A 36 -1.18 4.10 0.32
C GLN A 36 0.11 3.84 1.11
N GLN A 37 0.18 2.74 1.86
CA GLN A 37 1.41 2.30 2.52
C GLN A 37 2.43 1.78 1.49
N LEU A 38 1.96 1.08 0.45
CA LEU A 38 2.79 0.55 -0.63
C LEU A 38 3.25 1.63 -1.63
N SER A 39 2.58 2.77 -1.75
CA SER A 39 3.00 3.84 -2.68
C SER A 39 4.38 4.43 -2.34
N ASN A 40 4.89 4.17 -1.14
CA ASN A 40 6.25 4.53 -0.73
C ASN A 40 7.29 3.43 -1.03
N VAL A 41 6.86 2.27 -1.52
CA VAL A 41 7.71 1.11 -1.80
C VAL A 41 7.83 0.94 -3.31
N VAL A 42 8.88 1.52 -3.89
CA VAL A 42 9.25 1.26 -5.28
C VAL A 42 9.94 -0.11 -5.34
N TYR A 43 9.24 -1.11 -5.91
CA TYR A 43 9.83 -2.42 -6.14
C TYR A 43 10.65 -2.41 -7.44
N LEU A 44 11.98 -2.52 -7.30
CA LEU A 44 12.90 -2.63 -8.43
C LEU A 44 13.22 -4.10 -8.68
N THR A 45 12.75 -4.64 -9.80
CA THR A 45 13.13 -5.98 -10.25
C THR A 45 14.62 -6.04 -10.58
N GLU A 46 15.24 -7.22 -10.52
CA GLU A 46 16.67 -7.40 -10.88
C GLU A 46 16.97 -7.02 -12.34
N ALA A 47 15.96 -7.12 -13.21
CA ALA A 47 16.06 -6.70 -14.61
C ALA A 47 15.96 -5.18 -14.80
N SER A 48 15.60 -4.41 -13.76
CA SER A 48 15.54 -2.95 -13.83
C SER A 48 16.95 -2.36 -13.91
N PRO A 49 17.24 -1.44 -14.85
CA PRO A 49 18.52 -0.74 -14.90
C PRO A 49 18.90 -0.07 -13.57
N LEU A 50 17.90 0.37 -12.80
CA LEU A 50 18.10 1.04 -11.51
C LEU A 50 18.41 0.07 -10.36
N HIS A 51 18.16 -1.23 -10.52
CA HIS A 51 18.40 -2.20 -9.46
C HIS A 51 19.90 -2.27 -9.12
N GLN A 52 20.75 -2.36 -10.15
CA GLN A 52 22.19 -2.42 -9.97
C GLN A 52 22.73 -1.13 -9.31
N ASP A 53 22.28 0.03 -9.77
CA ASP A 53 22.67 1.33 -9.19
C ASP A 53 22.32 1.42 -7.69
N MET A 54 21.16 0.86 -7.30
CA MET A 54 20.74 0.81 -5.91
C MET A 54 21.58 -0.14 -5.06
N GLN A 55 21.97 -1.31 -5.59
CA GLN A 55 22.90 -2.22 -4.91
C GLN A 55 24.28 -1.58 -4.71
N ASP A 56 24.76 -0.87 -5.72
CA ASP A 56 26.04 -0.15 -5.66
C ASP A 56 26.00 0.98 -4.62
N ILE A 57 24.88 1.72 -4.53
CA ILE A 57 24.68 2.75 -3.51
C ILE A 57 24.60 2.15 -2.10
N LEU A 58 23.88 1.04 -1.93
CA LEU A 58 23.80 0.34 -0.64
C LEU A 58 25.18 -0.17 -0.18
N THR A 59 25.96 -0.71 -1.11
CA THR A 59 27.33 -1.18 -0.82
C THR A 59 28.21 -0.01 -0.39
N ARG A 60 28.18 1.11 -1.13
CA ARG A 60 28.92 2.34 -0.79
C ARG A 60 28.52 2.95 0.55
N LYS A 61 27.22 2.92 0.89
CA LYS A 61 26.69 3.34 2.21
C LYS A 61 27.33 2.55 3.36
N LYS A 62 27.43 1.22 3.23
CA LYS A 62 27.99 0.34 4.27
C LYS A 62 29.46 0.62 4.56
N VAL A 63 30.22 1.04 3.54
CA VAL A 63 31.65 1.34 3.66
C VAL A 63 31.93 2.84 3.88
N GLN A 64 30.91 3.64 4.18
CA GLN A 64 30.98 5.11 4.34
C GLN A 64 31.63 5.85 3.16
N ASN A 65 31.63 5.26 1.96
CA ASN A 65 32.25 5.81 0.76
C ASN A 65 31.20 6.43 -0.18
N LEU A 66 30.33 7.28 0.36
CA LEU A 66 29.38 8.03 -0.44
C LEU A 66 30.01 9.35 -0.87
N LYS A 67 30.43 9.42 -2.14
CA LYS A 67 30.76 10.69 -2.77
C LYS A 67 29.46 11.29 -3.32
N PHE A 68 28.96 12.31 -2.65
CA PHE A 68 27.89 13.15 -3.21
C PHE A 68 28.53 14.12 -4.19
N ILE A 69 27.98 14.15 -5.40
CA ILE A 69 28.39 15.09 -6.44
C ILE A 69 27.22 16.05 -6.60
N THR A 70 27.49 17.36 -6.54
CA THR A 70 26.44 18.37 -6.70
C THR A 70 26.00 18.47 -8.17
N HIS A 71 24.85 19.08 -8.39
CA HIS A 71 24.38 19.36 -9.74
C HIS A 71 25.37 20.26 -10.48
N GLU A 72 25.90 21.28 -9.82
CA GLU A 72 26.92 22.15 -10.40
C GLU A 72 28.15 21.34 -10.81
N GLU A 73 28.62 20.39 -10.00
CA GLU A 73 29.79 19.56 -10.33
C GLU A 73 29.60 18.62 -11.54
N VAL A 74 28.36 18.23 -11.88
CA VAL A 74 28.07 17.35 -13.03
C VAL A 74 27.74 18.15 -14.30
N TRP A 75 27.16 19.34 -14.16
CA TRP A 75 26.61 20.12 -15.29
C TRP A 75 27.33 21.45 -15.55
N SER A 76 28.40 21.76 -14.83
CA SER A 76 29.24 22.94 -15.11
C SER A 76 30.32 22.59 -16.14
N ASP A 77 29.98 22.71 -17.42
CA ASP A 77 30.93 22.90 -18.53
C ASP A 77 31.25 24.39 -18.72
#